data_AF-A0A5K1F667-F1
#
_entry.id   AF-A0A5K1F667-F1
#
_cell.length_a   1.000
_cell.length_b   1.000
_cell.length_c   1.000
_cell.angle_alpha   90.00
_cell.angle_beta   90.00
_cell.angle_gamma   90.00
#
_symmetry.space_group_name_H-M   'P 1'
#
loop_
_entity.id
_entity.type
_entity.pdbx_description
1 polymer ?
#
loop_
_entity_poly.entity_id
_entity_poly.type
_entity_poly.pdbx_seq_one_letter_code
_entity_poly.pdbx_strand_id
1 'polypeptide(L)' 'IQELVEAIVLPMTHKERFQKLGVRPPKGVLLYGPPGTGKTLMARACAAQTNATFLKLAGPQLVQ' A
#
# COMPACT_ATOMS: atom_id res chain seq x y z
N ILE A 1 1.00 9.97 4.77
CA ILE A 1 -0.28 9.21 4.83
C ILE A 1 -1.05 9.36 3.53
N GLN A 2 -1.24 10.59 3.05
CA GLN A 2 -1.98 10.86 1.81
C GLN A 2 -1.43 10.12 0.59
N GLU A 3 -0.12 10.15 0.34
CA GLU A 3 0.50 9.42 -0.78
C GLU A 3 0.25 7.91 -0.76
N LEU A 4 0.29 7.29 0.44
CA LEU A 4 0.01 5.86 0.60
C LEU A 4 -1.45 5.54 0.25
N VAL A 5 -2.37 6.39 0.69
CA VAL A 5 -3.81 6.25 0.41
C VAL A 5 -4.09 6.47 -1.06
N GLU A 6 -3.48 7.47 -1.68
CA GLU A 6 -3.62 7.72 -3.12
C GLU A 6 -3.05 6.59 -3.97
N ALA A 7 -1.94 5.99 -3.53
CA ALA A 7 -1.33 4.88 -4.24
C ALA A 7 -2.06 3.54 -4.09
N ILE A 8 -2.76 3.31 -2.97
CA ILE A 8 -3.42 2.01 -2.68
C ILE A 8 -4.94 2.12 -2.78
N VAL A 9 -5.55 3.07 -2.06
CA VAL A 9 -7.01 3.18 -1.92
C VAL A 9 -7.64 3.70 -3.20
N LEU A 10 -7.09 4.77 -3.78
CA LEU A 10 -7.62 5.40 -4.99
C LEU A 10 -7.74 4.44 -6.18
N PRO A 11 -6.72 3.61 -6.51
CA PRO A 11 -6.86 2.62 -7.58
C PRO A 11 -7.75 1.42 -7.20
N MET A 12 -7.98 1.15 -5.92
CA MET A 12 -8.96 0.13 -5.50
C MET A 12 -10.41 0.64 -5.64
N THR A 13 -10.68 1.87 -5.20
CA THR A 13 -12.04 2.46 -5.16
C THR A 13 -12.47 3.08 -6.50
N HIS A 14 -11.54 3.63 -7.28
CA HIS A 14 -11.85 4.43 -8.49
C HIS A 14 -11.12 3.94 -9.74
N LYS A 15 -11.16 2.62 -10.02
CA LYS A 15 -10.58 2.02 -11.23
C LYS A 15 -11.00 2.69 -12.53
N GLU A 16 -12.24 3.13 -12.64
CA GLU A 16 -12.78 3.79 -13.84
C GLU A 16 -12.05 5.10 -14.19
N ARG A 17 -11.61 5.87 -13.19
CA ARG A 17 -10.85 7.11 -13.44
C ARG A 17 -9.50 6.81 -14.07
N PHE A 18 -8.81 5.76 -13.60
CA PHE A 18 -7.53 5.33 -14.15
C PHE A 18 -7.69 4.76 -15.56
N GLN A 19 -8.77 4.03 -15.83
CA GLN A 19 -9.08 3.55 -17.18
C GLN A 19 -9.37 4.69 -18.17
N LYS A 20 -10.14 5.71 -17.75
CA LYS A 20 -10.46 6.88 -18.59
C LYS A 20 -9.26 7.76 -18.88
N LEU A 21 -8.36 7.96 -17.92
CA LEU A 21 -7.12 8.70 -18.15
C LEU A 21 -6.05 7.88 -18.90
N GLY A 22 -6.21 6.55 -19.03
CA GLY A 22 -5.20 5.69 -19.65
C GLY A 22 -3.89 5.56 -18.86
N VAL A 23 -3.86 6.02 -17.59
CA VAL A 23 -2.67 5.93 -16.73
C VAL A 23 -2.68 4.61 -15.97
N ARG A 24 -1.52 3.97 -15.89
CA ARG A 24 -1.37 2.76 -15.09
C ARG A 24 -1.34 3.14 -13.61
N PRO A 25 -2.12 2.46 -12.75
CA PRO A 25 -2.06 2.72 -11.32
C PRO A 25 -0.68 2.33 -10.76
N PRO A 26 -0.22 3.01 -9.70
CA PRO A 26 1.01 2.63 -9.02
C PRO A 26 0.90 1.20 -8.47
N LYS A 27 1.96 0.41 -8.64
CA LYS A 27 1.97 -1.02 -8.30
C LYS A 27 2.38 -1.32 -6.85
N GLY A 28 2.97 -0.35 -6.16
CA GLY A 28 3.46 -0.53 -4.80
C GLY A 28 4.04 0.75 -4.23
N VAL A 29 4.22 0.76 -2.91
CA VAL A 29 4.79 1.87 -2.15
C VAL A 29 5.93 1.34 -1.29
N LEU A 30 7.04 2.07 -1.24
CA LEU A 30 8.17 1.78 -0.36
C LEU A 30 8.15 2.75 0.83
N LEU A 31 8.00 2.21 2.04
CA LEU A 31 8.09 2.99 3.28
C LEU A 31 9.51 2.90 3.83
N TYR A 32 10.25 4.02 3.80
CA TYR A 32 11.62 4.10 4.33
C TYR A 32 11.74 5.15 5.44
N GLY A 33 12.78 5.04 6.28
CA GLY A 33 13.11 6.02 7.32
C GLY A 33 13.68 5.39 8.60
N PRO A 34 14.00 6.19 9.62
CA PRO A 34 14.57 5.73 10.89
C PRO A 34 13.72 4.68 11.63
N PRO A 35 14.29 3.79 12.46
CA PRO A 35 13.51 2.87 13.27
C PRO A 35 12.57 3.64 14.22
N GLY A 36 11.42 3.06 14.55
CA GLY A 36 10.44 3.67 15.47
C GLY A 36 9.44 4.65 14.84
N THR A 37 9.56 5.00 13.55
CA THR A 37 8.63 5.94 12.89
C THR A 37 7.27 5.34 12.48
N GLY A 38 6.91 4.15 12.98
CA GLY A 38 5.57 3.58 12.76
C GLY A 38 5.29 3.03 11.36
N LYS A 39 6.30 2.80 10.50
CA LYS A 39 6.13 2.23 9.14
C LYS A 39 5.26 0.98 9.09
N THR A 40 5.56 0.00 9.95
CA THR A 40 4.79 -1.26 10.06
C THR A 40 3.35 -1.02 10.53
N LEU A 41 3.16 -0.03 11.42
CA LEU A 41 1.84 0.33 11.93
C LEU A 41 1.00 1.01 10.84
N MET A 42 1.58 1.91 10.05
CA MET A 42 0.91 2.53 8.91
C MET A 42 0.46 1.50 7.87
N ALA A 43 1.31 0.52 7.54
CA ALA A 43 0.96 -0.54 6.59
C ALA A 43 -0.28 -1.33 7.07
N ARG A 44 -0.33 -1.68 8.36
CA ARG A 44 -1.49 -2.36 8.98
C ARG A 44 -2.74 -1.48 8.99
N ALA A 45 -2.60 -0.21 9.37
CA ALA A 45 -3.73 0.72 9.40
C ALA A 45 -4.33 0.95 8.01
N CYS A 46 -3.50 1.04 6.97
CA CYS A 46 -3.94 1.18 5.58
C CYS A 46 -4.71 -0.06 5.09
N ALA A 47 -4.22 -1.26 5.43
CA ALA A 47 -4.92 -2.50 5.09
C ALA A 47 -6.28 -2.62 5.82
N ALA A 48 -6.33 -2.22 7.09
CA ALA A 48 -7.57 -2.19 7.86
C ALA A 48 -8.60 -1.20 7.26
N GLN A 49 -8.17 -0.01 6.82
CA GLN A 49 -9.06 0.98 6.20
C GLN A 49 -9.60 0.54 4.82
N THR A 50 -8.78 -0.17 4.05
CA THR A 50 -9.17 -0.64 2.71
C THR A 50 -9.96 -1.95 2.73
N ASN A 51 -10.16 -2.53 3.91
CA ASN A 51 -10.72 -3.87 4.10
C ASN A 51 -10.05 -4.93 3.20
N ALA A 52 -8.75 -4.76 2.97
CA ALA A 52 -7.95 -5.61 2.10
C ALA A 52 -7.19 -6.66 2.93
N THR A 53 -6.89 -7.81 2.32
CA THR A 53 -6.11 -8.86 2.97
C THR A 53 -4.65 -8.40 3.17
N PHE A 54 -4.21 -8.30 4.43
CA PHE A 54 -2.83 -7.95 4.76
C PHE A 54 -1.94 -9.18 4.85
N LEU A 55 -1.10 -9.40 3.84
CA LEU A 55 -0.09 -10.46 3.84
C LEU A 55 1.24 -9.91 4.37
N LYS A 56 1.59 -10.26 5.61
CA LYS A 56 2.90 -9.91 6.19
C LYS A 56 3.92 -10.99 5.83
N LEU A 57 4.96 -10.60 5.10
CA LEU A 57 6.08 -11.45 4.76
C LEU A 57 7.38 -10.79 5.22
N ALA A 58 8.19 -11.52 5.99
CA ALA A 58 9.53 -11.06 6.36
C ALA A 58 10.57 -11.70 5.42
N GLY A 59 11.60 -10.93 5.03
CA GLY A 59 12.66 -11.41 4.13
C GLY A 59 13.29 -12.76 4.53
N PRO A 60 13.59 -13.03 5.81
CA PRO A 60 14.10 -14.33 6.25
C PRO A 60 13.15 -15.51 5.99
N GLN A 61 11.84 -15.28 5.87
CA GLN A 61 10.83 -16.33 5.62
C GLN A 61 10.79 -16.76 4.14
N LEU A 62 11.41 -16.00 3.23
CA LEU A 62 11.41 -16.26 1.80
C LEU A 62 12.52 -17.23 1.34
N VAL A 63 13.55 -17.42 2.16
CA VAL A 63 14.79 -18.12 1.79
C VAL A 63 14.86 -19.51 2.43
N GLN A 64 13.75 -20.02 2.97
CA GLN A 64 13.67 -21.39 3.50
C GLN A 64 13.59 -22.44 2.40
#